data_AF-A0A4R5EAQ8-F1
#
_entry.id   AF-A0A4R5EAQ8-F1
#
_cell.length_a   1.000
_cell.length_b   1.000
_cell.length_c   1.000
_cell.angle_alpha   90.00
_cell.angle_beta   90.00
_cell.angle_gamma   90.00
#
_symmetry.space_group_name_H-M   'P 1'
#
loop_
_entity.id
_entity.type
_entity.pdbx_description
1 polymer ?
#
loop_
_entity_poly.entity_id
_entity_poly.type
_entity_poly.pdbx_seq_one_letter_code
_entity_poly.pdbx_strand_id
1 'polypeptide(L)'
;MDAEEVGGVHIKYLYHCRRQLWLYLRGIRPEHMSGLVQFGEAVHETSYTRSAAIDLGAAKLDFIDGQHWVHEVKSSTRPTPADEAQGRHYCHRLEQIGIDAKGAILHYPKTRRTHRYPYTPEAARQAQADIGDVLTVAAAPVSPDRLARSACRGCSFTDYCWTE
;
A
#
# COMPACT_ATOMS: atom_id res chain seq x y z
N MET A 1 -2.37 5.51 -17.11
CA MET A 1 -1.80 5.41 -15.77
C MET A 1 -0.31 5.43 -15.96
N ASP A 2 0.33 6.44 -15.43
CA ASP A 2 1.78 6.64 -15.50
C ASP A 2 2.42 6.26 -14.16
N ALA A 3 3.76 6.11 -14.15
CA ALA A 3 4.49 5.66 -12.97
C ALA A 3 4.28 6.57 -11.76
N GLU A 4 4.10 7.87 -12.01
CA GLU A 4 3.91 8.91 -11.01
C GLU A 4 2.54 8.82 -10.32
N GLU A 5 1.56 8.17 -10.94
CA GLU A 5 0.21 7.96 -10.40
C GLU A 5 0.13 6.72 -9.49
N VAL A 6 1.19 5.90 -9.45
CA VAL A 6 1.25 4.72 -8.60
C VAL A 6 1.39 5.13 -7.13
N GLY A 7 0.25 5.17 -6.42
CA GLY A 7 0.18 5.28 -4.95
C GLY A 7 0.36 3.96 -4.19
N GLY A 8 0.50 4.06 -2.87
CA GLY A 8 0.73 2.91 -1.97
C GLY A 8 -0.40 1.88 -1.94
N VAL A 9 -1.64 2.31 -2.19
CA VAL A 9 -2.80 1.40 -2.33
C VAL A 9 -2.65 0.44 -3.52
N HIS A 10 -2.05 0.90 -4.63
CA HIS A 10 -1.82 0.07 -5.80
C HIS A 10 -0.79 -1.01 -5.51
N ILE A 11 0.31 -0.65 -4.84
CA ILE A 11 1.35 -1.58 -4.40
C ILE A 11 0.77 -2.60 -3.42
N LYS A 12 -0.04 -2.14 -2.46
CA LYS A 12 -0.72 -3.03 -1.53
C LYS A 12 -1.60 -4.06 -2.28
N TYR A 13 -2.39 -3.64 -3.27
CA TYR A 13 -3.19 -4.59 -4.05
C TYR A 13 -2.37 -5.45 -4.99
N LEU A 14 -1.25 -4.96 -5.54
CA LEU A 14 -0.34 -5.79 -6.33
C LEU A 14 0.09 -7.04 -5.54
N TYR A 15 0.48 -6.83 -4.28
CA TYR A 15 0.96 -7.89 -3.39
C TYR A 15 -0.17 -8.74 -2.77
N HIS A 16 -1.38 -8.20 -2.64
CA HIS A 16 -2.53 -8.99 -2.15
C HIS A 16 -3.21 -9.79 -3.26
N CYS A 17 -3.58 -9.15 -4.36
CA CYS A 17 -4.32 -9.76 -5.47
C CYS A 17 -4.28 -8.84 -6.71
N ARG A 18 -3.59 -9.28 -7.77
CA ARG A 18 -3.52 -8.56 -9.06
C ARG A 18 -4.90 -8.31 -9.69
N ARG A 19 -5.85 -9.23 -9.52
CA ARG A 19 -7.23 -9.04 -9.97
C ARG A 19 -7.93 -7.91 -9.21
N GLN A 20 -7.72 -7.82 -7.90
CA GLN A 20 -8.25 -6.73 -7.08
C GLN A 20 -7.67 -5.39 -7.52
N LEU A 21 -6.36 -5.31 -7.78
CA LEU A 21 -5.72 -4.13 -8.35
C LEU A 21 -6.38 -3.74 -9.69
N TRP A 22 -6.59 -4.69 -10.59
CA TRP A 22 -7.21 -4.45 -11.89
C TRP A 22 -8.63 -3.89 -11.79
N LEU A 23 -9.45 -4.45 -10.89
CA LEU A 23 -10.82 -3.98 -10.62
C LEU A 23 -10.78 -2.58 -9.99
N TYR A 24 -9.86 -2.36 -9.06
CA TYR A 24 -9.63 -1.06 -8.44
C TYR A 24 -9.26 -0.01 -9.50
N LEU A 25 -8.34 -0.29 -10.41
CA LEU A 25 -7.98 0.68 -11.46
C LEU A 25 -9.13 1.03 -12.42
N ARG A 26 -10.22 0.25 -12.42
CA ARG A 26 -11.45 0.49 -13.19
C ARG A 26 -12.60 1.08 -12.37
N GLY A 27 -12.31 1.63 -11.20
CA GLY A 27 -13.28 2.35 -10.37
C GLY A 27 -14.16 1.50 -9.47
N ILE A 28 -13.94 0.17 -9.41
CA ILE A 28 -14.70 -0.70 -8.50
C ILE A 28 -14.14 -0.53 -7.07
N ARG A 29 -14.96 -0.07 -6.13
CA ARG A 29 -14.56 0.26 -4.73
C ARG A 29 -15.56 -0.26 -3.67
N PRO A 30 -15.82 -1.56 -3.58
CA PRO A 30 -16.73 -2.11 -2.58
C PRO A 30 -16.29 -1.85 -1.12
N GLU A 31 -15.00 -1.62 -0.90
CA GLU A 31 -14.42 -1.39 0.43
C GLU A 31 -14.88 -0.11 1.14
N HIS A 32 -15.31 0.93 0.41
CA HIS A 32 -15.93 2.12 1.01
C HIS A 32 -17.27 1.82 1.71
N MET A 33 -17.88 0.66 1.41
CA MET A 33 -19.09 0.19 2.10
C MET A 33 -18.77 -0.72 3.30
N SER A 34 -17.49 -1.00 3.57
CA SER A 34 -17.07 -1.89 4.66
C SER A 34 -16.58 -1.10 5.89
N GLY A 35 -17.15 -1.40 7.07
CA GLY A 35 -16.80 -0.72 8.32
C GLY A 35 -15.32 -0.84 8.76
N LEU A 36 -14.55 -1.77 8.16
CA LEU A 36 -13.12 -1.93 8.43
C LEU A 36 -12.27 -0.81 7.79
N VAL A 37 -12.69 -0.24 6.65
CA VAL A 37 -12.00 0.90 6.04
C VAL A 37 -12.26 2.18 6.84
N GLN A 38 -13.51 2.40 7.24
CA GLN A 38 -13.88 3.51 8.13
C GLN A 38 -13.12 3.44 9.46
N PHE A 39 -12.90 2.24 10.00
CA PHE A 39 -12.07 2.05 11.20
C PHE A 39 -10.60 2.40 10.96
N GLY A 40 -10.05 2.08 9.78
CA GLY A 40 -8.70 2.47 9.39
C GLY A 40 -8.55 4.00 9.35
N GLU A 41 -9.46 4.68 8.65
CA GLU A 41 -9.50 6.15 8.56
C GLU A 41 -9.61 6.81 9.93
N ALA A 42 -10.49 6.30 10.81
CA ALA A 42 -10.66 6.81 12.17
C ALA A 42 -9.41 6.66 13.07
N VAL A 43 -8.64 5.59 12.89
CA VAL A 43 -7.36 5.37 13.61
C VAL A 43 -6.27 6.34 13.12
N HIS A 44 -6.26 6.66 11.82
CA HIS A 44 -5.37 7.68 11.27
C HIS A 44 -5.72 9.09 11.79
N GLU A 45 -7.01 9.43 11.91
CA GLU A 45 -7.43 10.72 12.47
C GLU A 45 -7.05 10.91 13.95
N THR A 46 -7.07 9.83 14.75
CA THR A 46 -6.80 9.90 16.19
C THR A 46 -5.31 9.91 16.58
N SER A 47 -4.39 9.68 15.63
CA SER A 47 -2.95 9.60 15.91
C SER A 47 -2.18 10.92 15.74
N TYR A 48 -2.87 12.06 15.57
CA TYR A 48 -2.25 13.37 15.34
C TYR A 48 -1.59 13.96 16.61
N THR A 49 -0.29 13.67 16.78
CA THR A 49 0.60 14.49 17.61
C THR A 49 1.87 14.87 16.83
N ARG A 50 1.89 16.11 16.31
CA ARG A 50 3.07 16.91 15.90
C ARG A 50 3.99 16.39 14.76
N SER A 51 3.46 16.12 13.58
CA SER A 51 4.25 16.24 12.34
C SER A 51 3.32 16.38 11.12
N ALA A 52 3.66 17.25 10.18
CA ALA A 52 2.82 17.52 9.02
C ALA A 52 2.82 16.32 8.05
N ALA A 53 1.63 15.84 7.68
CA ALA A 53 1.49 14.83 6.64
C ALA A 53 2.07 15.37 5.32
N ILE A 54 2.93 14.59 4.67
CA ILE A 54 3.47 14.92 3.35
C ILE A 54 2.55 14.30 2.31
N ASP A 55 1.94 15.15 1.49
CA ASP A 55 1.14 14.73 0.35
C ASP A 55 2.10 14.29 -0.78
N LEU A 56 2.21 12.98 -0.98
CA LEU A 56 2.96 12.39 -2.11
C LEU A 56 2.04 12.14 -3.32
N GLY A 57 0.91 12.84 -3.41
CA GLY A 57 -0.12 12.70 -4.44
C GLY A 57 -1.12 11.59 -4.08
N ALA A 58 -0.90 10.38 -4.61
CA ALA A 58 -1.83 9.25 -4.45
C ALA A 58 -1.68 8.48 -3.12
N ALA A 59 -0.94 9.02 -2.15
CA ALA A 59 -0.70 8.38 -0.86
C ALA A 59 -0.54 9.41 0.26
N LYS A 60 -1.34 9.28 1.30
CA LYS A 60 -1.06 9.91 2.60
C LYS A 60 0.02 9.08 3.28
N LEU A 61 1.22 9.62 3.35
CA LEU A 61 2.26 9.14 4.24
C LEU A 61 1.91 9.55 5.67
N ASP A 62 1.92 8.62 6.63
CA ASP A 62 1.56 8.99 8.01
C ASP A 62 2.50 10.07 8.55
N PHE A 63 3.83 9.87 8.46
CA PHE A 63 4.84 10.93 8.61
C PHE A 63 6.25 10.44 8.23
N ILE A 64 7.18 11.40 8.09
CA ILE A 64 8.64 11.17 8.05
C ILE A 64 9.25 11.78 9.30
N ASP A 65 10.17 11.06 9.94
CA ASP A 65 10.90 11.60 11.09
C ASP A 65 12.09 12.50 10.68
N GLY A 66 12.70 13.19 11.65
CA GLY A 66 13.90 14.01 11.41
C GLY A 66 15.15 13.24 10.99
N GLN A 67 15.05 11.90 10.88
CA GLN A 67 16.11 10.99 10.42
C GLN A 67 15.76 10.36 9.06
N HIS A 68 14.74 10.87 8.37
CA HIS A 68 14.25 10.40 7.07
C HIS A 68 13.77 8.94 7.05
N TRP A 69 13.23 8.46 8.16
CA TRP A 69 12.46 7.21 8.18
C TRP A 69 11.00 7.48 7.84
N VAL A 70 10.44 6.66 6.96
CA VAL A 70 9.00 6.61 6.69
C VAL A 70 8.31 5.87 7.83
N HIS A 71 7.27 6.44 8.41
CA HIS A 71 6.43 5.75 9.39
C HIS A 71 5.07 5.41 8.79
N GLU A 72 4.58 4.20 9.07
CA GLU A 72 3.27 3.72 8.61
C GLU A 72 2.61 2.88 9.71
N VAL A 73 1.36 3.19 10.06
CA VAL A 73 0.59 2.50 11.09
C VAL A 73 -0.34 1.46 10.46
N LYS A 74 -0.30 0.23 10.96
CA LYS A 74 -1.09 -0.90 10.46
C LYS A 74 -2.12 -1.36 11.48
N SER A 75 -3.37 -1.48 11.03
CA SER A 75 -4.47 -2.04 11.81
C SER A 75 -4.44 -3.57 11.91
N SER A 76 -3.57 -4.23 11.13
CA SER A 76 -3.31 -5.68 11.19
C SER A 76 -2.47 -6.03 12.43
N THR A 77 -2.41 -7.33 12.77
CA THR A 77 -1.62 -7.82 13.91
C THR A 77 -0.27 -8.38 13.52
N ARG A 78 -0.04 -8.62 12.22
CA ARG A 78 1.17 -9.23 11.69
C ARG A 78 1.63 -8.50 10.42
N PRO A 79 2.95 -8.37 10.21
CA PRO A 79 3.49 -7.87 8.95
C PRO A 79 3.09 -8.75 7.78
N THR A 80 2.83 -8.11 6.64
CA THR A 80 2.59 -8.77 5.37
C THR A 80 3.57 -8.27 4.31
N PRO A 81 3.84 -9.05 3.25
CA PRO A 81 4.63 -8.58 2.11
C PRO A 81 4.09 -7.28 1.50
N ALA A 82 2.76 -7.09 1.53
CA ALA A 82 2.12 -5.87 1.05
C ALA A 82 2.46 -4.64 1.91
N ASP A 83 2.53 -4.79 3.24
CA ASP A 83 2.89 -3.70 4.14
C ASP A 83 4.35 -3.26 3.93
N GLU A 84 5.27 -4.23 3.76
CA GLU A 84 6.67 -3.96 3.46
C GLU A 84 6.84 -3.31 2.08
N ALA A 85 6.16 -3.82 1.06
CA ALA A 85 6.19 -3.26 -0.28
C ALA A 85 5.68 -1.82 -0.32
N GLN A 86 4.60 -1.53 0.42
CA GLN A 86 4.08 -0.18 0.52
C GLN A 86 5.08 0.77 1.20
N GLY A 87 5.71 0.36 2.31
CA GLY A 87 6.75 1.17 2.97
C GLY A 87 7.95 1.43 2.07
N ARG A 88 8.40 0.41 1.33
CA ARG A 88 9.46 0.51 0.33
C ARG A 88 9.10 1.47 -0.81
N HIS A 89 7.86 1.43 -1.29
CA HIS A 89 7.36 2.36 -2.30
C HIS A 89 7.43 3.80 -1.82
N TYR A 90 7.02 4.08 -0.57
CA TYR A 90 7.13 5.43 -0.02
C TYR A 90 8.57 5.92 0.08
N CYS A 91 9.51 5.07 0.51
CA CYS A 91 10.92 5.41 0.51
C CYS A 91 11.41 5.76 -0.91
N HIS A 92 10.99 5.00 -1.92
CA HIS A 92 11.31 5.28 -3.32
C HIS A 92 10.78 6.64 -3.79
N ARG A 93 9.53 6.98 -3.45
CA ARG A 93 8.93 8.27 -3.82
C ARG A 93 9.67 9.45 -3.19
N LEU A 94 10.21 9.27 -1.99
CA LEU A 94 11.04 10.28 -1.32
C LEU A 94 12.38 10.49 -2.03
N GLU A 95 13.06 9.43 -2.44
CA GLU A 95 14.29 9.57 -3.22
C GLU A 95 14.05 10.28 -4.56
N GLN A 96 12.93 10.00 -5.23
CA GLN A 96 12.57 10.66 -6.50
C GLN A 96 12.41 12.18 -6.37
N ILE A 97 12.07 12.69 -5.17
CA ILE A 97 11.98 14.13 -4.88
C ILE A 97 13.22 14.69 -4.16
N GLY A 98 14.31 13.91 -4.10
CA GLY A 98 15.59 14.34 -3.54
C GLY A 98 15.76 14.15 -2.03
N ILE A 99 14.89 13.38 -1.38
CA ILE A 99 14.99 13.06 0.06
C ILE A 99 15.62 11.66 0.21
N ASP A 100 16.80 11.58 0.81
CA ASP A 100 17.49 10.32 1.14
C ASP A 100 16.77 9.57 2.27
N ALA A 101 15.84 8.68 1.89
CA ALA A 101 15.06 7.88 2.82
C ALA A 101 15.92 6.75 3.41
N LYS A 102 15.96 6.63 4.75
CA LYS A 102 16.71 5.55 5.42
C LYS A 102 15.99 4.21 5.40
N GLY A 103 14.66 4.23 5.27
CA GLY A 103 13.83 3.03 5.34
C GLY A 103 12.43 3.31 5.84
N ALA A 104 11.66 2.23 5.98
CA ALA A 104 10.30 2.26 6.50
C ALA A 104 10.21 1.63 7.89
N ILE A 105 9.39 2.21 8.75
CA ILE A 105 9.04 1.74 10.08
C ILE A 105 7.55 1.46 10.11
N LEU A 106 7.21 0.18 10.20
CA LEU A 106 5.84 -0.30 10.24
C LEU A 106 5.41 -0.54 11.69
N HIS A 107 4.38 0.17 12.14
CA HIS A 107 3.84 0.08 13.50
C HIS A 107 2.59 -0.78 13.51
N TYR A 108 2.51 -1.74 14.43
CA TYR A 108 1.35 -2.62 14.62
C TYR A 108 0.82 -2.43 16.05
N PRO A 109 -0.03 -1.42 16.31
CA PRO A 109 -0.44 -1.04 17.67
C PRO A 109 -1.14 -2.17 18.43
N LYS A 110 -1.96 -2.97 17.73
CA LYS A 110 -2.68 -4.11 18.32
C LYS A 110 -1.76 -5.15 18.96
N THR A 111 -0.54 -5.29 18.44
CA THR A 111 0.47 -6.23 18.98
C THR A 111 1.63 -5.52 19.66
N ARG A 112 1.63 -4.18 19.68
CA ARG A 112 2.74 -3.33 20.16
C ARG A 112 4.08 -3.69 19.52
N ARG A 113 4.04 -4.07 18.24
CA ARG A 113 5.24 -4.43 17.46
C ARG A 113 5.58 -3.33 16.48
N THR A 114 6.87 -3.12 16.28
CA THR A 114 7.41 -2.20 15.28
C THR A 114 8.47 -2.94 14.48
N HIS A 115 8.41 -2.82 13.17
CA HIS A 115 9.34 -3.46 12.25
C HIS A 115 10.04 -2.40 11.40
N ARG A 116 11.38 -2.46 11.31
CA ARG A 116 12.19 -1.53 10.51
C ARG A 116 12.71 -2.25 9.27
N TYR A 117 12.56 -1.60 8.13
CA TYR A 117 12.98 -2.08 6.82
C TYR A 117 13.88 -1.03 6.19
N PRO A 118 15.22 -1.20 6.25
CA PRO A 118 16.16 -0.28 5.64
C PRO A 118 15.92 -0.16 4.14
N TYR A 119 16.03 1.06 3.60
CA TYR A 119 15.96 1.29 2.17
C TYR A 119 17.36 1.10 1.58
N THR A 120 17.53 0.02 0.83
CA THR A 120 18.81 -0.38 0.22
C THR A 120 18.73 -0.23 -1.30
N PRO A 121 19.85 -0.29 -2.03
CA PRO A 121 19.83 -0.31 -3.49
C PRO A 121 18.94 -1.44 -4.06
N GLU A 122 18.89 -2.59 -3.37
CA GLU A 122 18.00 -3.70 -3.76
C GLU A 122 16.53 -3.34 -3.53
N ALA A 123 16.21 -2.67 -2.42
CA ALA A 123 14.87 -2.14 -2.19
C ALA A 123 14.48 -1.11 -3.26
N ALA A 124 15.41 -0.28 -3.72
CA ALA A 124 15.15 0.65 -4.81
C ALA A 124 14.83 -0.04 -6.13
N ARG A 125 15.60 -1.07 -6.51
CA ARG A 125 15.29 -1.88 -7.70
C ARG A 125 13.93 -2.57 -7.58
N GLN A 126 13.63 -3.15 -6.41
CA GLN A 126 12.36 -3.83 -6.20
C GLN A 126 11.18 -2.85 -6.26
N ALA A 127 11.31 -1.63 -5.71
CA ALA A 127 10.28 -0.60 -5.82
C ALA A 127 9.95 -0.24 -7.28
N GLN A 128 10.99 -0.08 -8.12
CA GLN A 128 10.82 0.19 -9.55
C GLN A 128 10.16 -0.99 -10.27
N ALA A 129 10.55 -2.22 -9.93
CA ALA A 129 9.93 -3.43 -10.47
C ALA A 129 8.44 -3.52 -10.09
N ASP A 130 8.09 -3.22 -8.83
CA ASP A 130 6.71 -3.21 -8.36
C ASP A 130 5.87 -2.17 -9.10
N ILE A 131 6.42 -0.98 -9.38
CA ILE A 131 5.76 0.05 -10.20
C ILE A 131 5.50 -0.48 -11.62
N GLY A 132 6.49 -1.12 -12.25
CA GLY A 132 6.34 -1.73 -13.57
C GLY A 132 5.26 -2.83 -13.59
N ASP A 133 5.19 -3.64 -12.55
CA ASP A 133 4.16 -4.65 -12.36
C ASP A 133 2.76 -4.04 -12.21
N VAL A 134 2.61 -2.94 -11.46
CA VAL A 134 1.34 -2.20 -11.36
C VAL A 134 0.90 -1.70 -12.73
N LEU A 135 1.80 -1.08 -13.49
CA LEU A 135 1.50 -0.56 -14.83
C LEU A 135 1.11 -1.69 -15.79
N THR A 136 1.76 -2.85 -15.68
CA THR A 136 1.40 -4.05 -16.44
C THR A 136 -0.03 -4.49 -16.13
N VAL A 137 -0.42 -4.55 -14.86
CA VAL A 137 -1.80 -4.88 -14.47
C VAL A 137 -2.78 -3.79 -14.92
N ALA A 138 -2.40 -2.52 -14.86
CA ALA A 138 -3.23 -1.41 -15.32
C ALA A 138 -3.57 -1.52 -16.81
N ALA A 139 -2.56 -1.84 -17.63
CA ALA A 139 -2.66 -1.97 -19.08
C ALA A 139 -3.31 -3.28 -19.54
N ALA A 140 -3.48 -4.28 -18.65
CA ALA A 140 -4.03 -5.57 -19.02
C ALA A 140 -5.47 -5.43 -19.56
N PRO A 141 -5.76 -5.92 -20.79
CA PRO A 141 -7.09 -5.78 -21.40
C PRO A 141 -8.14 -6.62 -20.69
N VAL A 142 -7.71 -7.73 -20.10
CA VAL A 142 -8.54 -8.66 -19.33
C VAL A 142 -8.07 -8.71 -17.88
N SER A 143 -9.01 -8.97 -16.99
CA SER A 143 -8.73 -9.14 -15.56
C SER A 143 -7.76 -10.30 -15.33
N PRO A 144 -6.73 -10.15 -14.47
CA PRO A 144 -5.90 -11.26 -14.02
C PRO A 144 -6.72 -12.40 -13.40
N ASP A 145 -6.11 -13.59 -13.36
CA ASP A 145 -6.71 -14.78 -12.81
C ASP A 145 -7.14 -14.61 -11.34
N ARG A 146 -8.17 -15.35 -10.98
CA ARG A 146 -8.65 -15.42 -9.59
C ARG A 146 -7.62 -16.18 -8.75
N LEU A 147 -7.38 -15.71 -7.53
CA LEU A 147 -6.72 -16.52 -6.52
C LEU A 147 -7.62 -17.70 -6.11
N ALA A 148 -7.04 -18.70 -5.44
CA ALA A 148 -7.81 -19.75 -4.80
C ALA A 148 -8.87 -19.15 -3.86
N ARG A 149 -10.08 -19.70 -3.87
CA ARG A 149 -11.23 -19.15 -3.11
C ARG A 149 -10.96 -18.99 -1.62
N SER A 150 -10.10 -19.84 -1.04
CA SER A 150 -9.64 -19.74 0.35
C SER A 150 -8.88 -18.44 0.64
N ALA A 151 -8.08 -17.94 -0.31
CA ALA A 151 -7.35 -16.67 -0.20
C ALA A 151 -8.26 -15.44 -0.36
N CYS A 152 -9.48 -15.61 -0.88
CA CYS A 152 -10.46 -14.53 -1.07
C CYS A 152 -11.38 -14.35 0.14
N ARG A 153 -11.20 -15.12 1.24
CA ARG A 153 -12.08 -15.01 2.41
C ARG A 153 -12.00 -13.60 3.03
N GLY A 154 -13.14 -12.92 3.10
CA GLY A 154 -13.23 -11.55 3.61
C GLY A 154 -12.81 -10.46 2.60
N CYS A 155 -12.54 -10.82 1.35
CA CYS A 155 -12.28 -9.85 0.29
C CYS A 155 -13.58 -9.16 -0.13
N SER A 156 -13.59 -7.82 -0.10
CA SER A 156 -14.73 -7.00 -0.52
C SER A 156 -15.06 -7.13 -2.02
N PHE A 157 -14.12 -7.63 -2.83
CA PHE A 157 -14.29 -7.81 -4.27
C PHE A 157 -14.81 -9.20 -4.66
N THR A 158 -15.16 -10.04 -3.69
CA THR A 158 -15.53 -11.44 -3.94
C THR A 158 -16.70 -11.55 -4.92
N ASP A 159 -17.75 -10.74 -4.76
CA ASP A 159 -18.92 -10.80 -5.63
C ASP A 159 -18.55 -10.42 -7.07
N TYR A 160 -17.80 -9.33 -7.28
CA TYR A 160 -17.26 -8.95 -8.59
C TYR A 160 -16.32 -9.99 -9.21
N CYS A 161 -15.70 -10.84 -8.40
CA CYS A 161 -14.82 -11.89 -8.90
C CYS A 161 -15.55 -13.19 -9.24
N TRP A 162 -16.73 -13.46 -8.67
CA TRP A 162 -17.41 -14.76 -8.75
C TRP A 162 -18.84 -14.70 -9.27
N THR A 163 -19.38 -13.51 -9.53
CA THR A 163 -20.60 -13.33 -10.32
C THR A 163 -20.19 -13.29 -11.79
N GLU A 164 -20.59 -14.31 -12.54
CA GLU A 164 -20.53 -14.33 -14.01
C GLU A 164 -21.82 -13.78 -14.60
#